data_AF-A0A968TLE1-F1
#
_entry.id   AF-A0A968TLE1-F1
#
_cell.length_a   1.000
_cell.length_b   1.000
_cell.length_c   1.000
_cell.angle_alpha   90.00
_cell.angle_beta   90.00
_cell.angle_gamma   90.00
#
_symmetry.space_group_name_H-M   'P 1'
#
loop_
_entity.id
_entity.type
_entity.pdbx_description
1 polymer ?
#
loop_
_entity_poly.entity_id
_entity_poly.type
_entity_poly.pdbx_seq_one_letter_code
_entity_poly.pdbx_strand_id
1 'polypeptide(L)'
;MSSTLVLIDAAIDHVALLASGVSDDATVVILDPQQDGVAQISAILAAQNSLDSVHLFSHGAPGTLQLGATTLSLDSIDAENLAPWQQALRHANLLIYGCRVAAGERGRSLFAKTASAHRGKHWPP
;
A
#
# COMPACT_ATOMS: atom_id res chain seq x y z
N MET A 1 -4.46 -21.67 -2.69
CA MET A 1 -4.66 -20.88 -1.44
C MET A 1 -4.36 -19.45 -1.78
N SER A 2 -5.18 -18.50 -1.30
CA SER A 2 -5.01 -17.07 -1.60
C SER A 2 -3.86 -16.50 -0.76
N SER A 3 -2.87 -15.86 -1.37
CA SER A 3 -1.74 -15.22 -0.69
C SER A 3 -2.06 -13.75 -0.44
N THR A 4 -2.44 -13.42 0.81
CA THR A 4 -2.81 -12.06 1.21
C THR A 4 -1.77 -11.48 2.15
N LEU A 5 -1.24 -10.30 1.81
CA LEU A 5 -0.35 -9.50 2.65
C LEU A 5 -1.13 -8.30 3.21
N VAL A 6 -1.12 -8.13 4.52
CA VAL A 6 -1.72 -6.99 5.21
C VAL A 6 -0.62 -6.14 5.82
N LEU A 7 -0.47 -4.94 5.29
CA LEU A 7 0.47 -3.92 5.75
C LEU A 7 -0.30 -2.91 6.59
N ILE A 8 0.15 -2.66 7.82
CA ILE A 8 -0.51 -1.73 8.74
C ILE A 8 0.51 -0.69 9.19
N ASP A 9 0.21 0.57 8.94
CA ASP A 9 0.98 1.68 9.50
C ASP A 9 0.85 1.72 11.03
N ALA A 10 1.96 1.89 11.74
CA ALA A 10 1.97 1.89 13.20
C ALA A 10 1.26 3.10 13.84
N ALA A 11 1.01 4.18 13.09
CA ALA A 11 0.26 5.32 13.60
C ALA A 11 -1.26 5.07 13.65
N ILE A 12 -1.76 3.94 13.11
CA ILE A 12 -3.16 3.56 13.25
C ILE A 12 -3.52 3.31 14.71
N ASP A 13 -4.58 3.98 15.17
CA ASP A 13 -5.15 3.77 16.49
C ASP A 13 -5.50 2.30 16.73
N HIS A 14 -5.13 1.77 17.90
CA HIS A 14 -5.40 0.39 18.31
C HIS A 14 -4.87 -0.67 17.31
N VAL A 15 -3.69 -0.45 16.71
CA VAL A 15 -3.04 -1.34 15.73
C VAL A 15 -3.04 -2.83 16.14
N ALA A 16 -2.83 -3.14 17.42
CA ALA A 16 -2.84 -4.52 17.91
C ALA A 16 -4.23 -5.18 17.79
N LEU A 17 -5.31 -4.43 18.05
CA LEU A 17 -6.67 -4.91 17.89
C LEU A 17 -6.98 -5.13 16.40
N LEU A 18 -6.60 -4.19 15.54
CA LEU A 18 -6.76 -4.33 14.09
C LEU A 18 -6.03 -5.57 13.57
N ALA A 19 -4.76 -5.76 13.94
CA ALA A 19 -3.97 -6.92 13.56
C ALA A 19 -4.60 -8.24 14.04
N SER A 20 -5.15 -8.27 15.27
CA SER A 20 -5.82 -9.47 15.81
C SER A 20 -7.14 -9.83 15.11
N GLY A 21 -7.72 -8.89 14.36
CA GLY A 21 -8.93 -9.12 13.57
C GLY A 21 -8.65 -9.59 12.14
N VAL A 22 -7.38 -9.66 11.73
CA VAL A 22 -6.99 -10.18 10.42
C VAL A 22 -7.05 -11.71 10.44
N SER A 23 -7.52 -12.32 9.35
CA SER A 23 -7.54 -13.78 9.19
C SER A 23 -6.14 -14.40 9.35
N ASP A 24 -6.05 -15.54 10.04
CA ASP A 24 -4.80 -16.30 10.22
C ASP A 24 -4.16 -16.75 8.90
N ASP A 25 -4.94 -16.82 7.82
CA ASP A 25 -4.46 -17.15 6.47
C ASP A 25 -3.71 -16.00 5.77
N ALA A 26 -3.67 -14.80 6.37
CA ALA A 26 -2.97 -13.64 5.83
C ALA A 26 -1.67 -13.35 6.60
N THR A 27 -0.66 -12.87 5.88
CA THR A 27 0.57 -12.37 6.51
C THR A 27 0.37 -10.92 6.92
N VAL A 28 0.50 -10.63 8.22
CA VAL A 28 0.39 -9.26 8.76
C VAL A 28 1.78 -8.70 9.03
N VAL A 29 2.04 -7.48 8.55
CA VAL A 29 3.25 -6.71 8.88
C VAL A 29 2.85 -5.32 9.36
N ILE A 30 3.32 -4.95 10.54
CA ILE A 30 3.21 -3.59 11.07
C ILE A 30 4.48 -2.84 10.69
N LEU A 31 4.34 -1.68 10.07
CA LEU A 31 5.48 -0.86 9.65
C LEU A 31 6.16 -0.24 10.88
N ASP A 32 7.49 -0.16 10.85
CA ASP A 32 8.25 0.57 11.87
C ASP A 32 7.99 2.08 11.70
N PRO A 33 7.51 2.77 12.75
CA PRO A 33 7.19 4.20 12.69
C PRO A 33 8.42 5.10 12.50
N GLN A 34 9.64 4.61 12.75
CA GLN A 34 10.88 5.38 12.65
C GLN A 34 11.59 5.22 11.31
N GLN A 35 11.15 4.28 10.47
CA GLN A 35 11.76 4.00 9.18
C GLN A 35 10.93 4.56 8.04
N ASP A 36 11.56 4.76 6.88
CA ASP A 36 10.84 5.12 5.66
C ASP A 36 9.85 4.01 5.27
N GLY A 37 8.55 4.30 5.34
CA GLY A 37 7.52 3.29 5.08
C GLY A 37 7.46 2.85 3.62
N VAL A 38 7.83 3.71 2.66
CA VAL A 38 7.87 3.33 1.24
C VAL A 38 8.99 2.32 1.02
N ALA A 39 10.18 2.57 1.58
CA ALA A 39 11.31 1.66 1.51
C ALA A 39 11.00 0.31 2.19
N GLN A 40 10.36 0.34 3.37
CA GLN A 40 9.92 -0.88 4.07
C GLN A 40 8.97 -1.71 3.22
N ILE A 41 7.90 -1.10 2.70
CA ILE A 41 6.92 -1.80 1.85
C ILE A 41 7.61 -2.36 0.60
N SER A 42 8.48 -1.58 -0.04
CA SER A 42 9.26 -2.03 -1.21
C SER A 42 10.09 -3.27 -0.90
N ALA A 43 10.79 -3.30 0.24
CA ALA A 43 11.58 -4.46 0.67
C ALA A 43 10.70 -5.68 0.99
N ILE A 44 9.55 -5.47 1.66
CA ILE A 44 8.59 -6.53 1.97
C ILE A 44 8.05 -7.13 0.67
N LEU A 45 7.60 -6.30 -0.27
CA LEU A 45 7.04 -6.73 -1.54
C LEU A 45 8.06 -7.47 -2.41
N ALA A 46 9.32 -7.01 -2.43
CA ALA A 46 10.40 -7.66 -3.17
C ALA A 46 10.73 -9.08 -2.65
N ALA A 47 10.44 -9.36 -1.38
CA ALA A 47 10.61 -10.68 -0.79
C ALA A 47 9.44 -11.65 -1.07
N GLN A 48 8.36 -11.18 -1.69
CA GLN A 48 7.18 -12.00 -2.02
C GLN A 48 7.26 -12.53 -3.45
N ASN A 49 7.03 -13.83 -3.61
CA ASN A 49 7.06 -14.47 -4.93
C ASN A 49 5.74 -14.35 -5.69
N SER A 50 4.61 -14.38 -4.98
CA SER A 50 3.27 -14.32 -5.56
C SER A 50 2.26 -13.89 -4.50
N LEU A 51 1.61 -12.75 -4.73
CA LEU A 51 0.53 -12.22 -3.91
C LEU A 51 -0.74 -12.17 -4.76
N ASP A 52 -1.86 -12.55 -4.16
CA ASP A 52 -3.19 -12.35 -4.74
C ASP A 52 -3.75 -10.97 -4.31
N SER A 53 -3.40 -10.52 -3.10
CA SER A 53 -3.79 -9.21 -2.62
C SER A 53 -2.83 -8.61 -1.60
N VAL A 54 -2.75 -7.28 -1.62
CA VAL A 54 -2.06 -6.46 -0.63
C VAL A 54 -3.07 -5.46 -0.06
N HIS A 55 -3.25 -5.48 1.24
CA HIS A 55 -4.11 -4.55 1.96
C HIS A 55 -3.20 -3.59 2.74
N LEU A 56 -3.34 -2.28 2.52
CA LEU A 56 -2.54 -1.25 3.18
C LEU A 56 -3.45 -0.38 4.05
N PHE A 57 -3.25 -0.41 5.36
CA PHE A 57 -3.96 0.41 6.34
C PHE A 57 -3.07 1.56 6.82
N SER A 58 -3.55 2.79 6.69
CA SER A 58 -2.75 3.98 6.95
C SER A 58 -3.63 5.22 7.16
N HIS A 59 -3.11 6.21 7.89
CA HIS A 59 -3.71 7.55 7.84
C HIS A 59 -3.50 8.20 6.47
N GLY A 60 -4.42 9.08 6.10
CA GLY A 60 -4.36 9.68 4.78
C GLY A 60 -5.16 10.97 4.65
N ALA A 61 -4.97 11.57 3.49
CA ALA A 61 -5.69 12.73 3.01
C ALA A 61 -5.78 12.63 1.48
N PRO A 62 -6.59 13.47 0.80
CA PRO A 62 -6.66 13.48 -0.66
C PRO A 62 -5.28 13.47 -1.35
N GLY A 63 -4.94 12.35 -2.00
CA GLY A 63 -3.66 12.15 -2.69
C GLY A 63 -2.46 11.99 -1.76
N THR A 64 -2.64 11.48 -0.54
CA THR A 64 -1.57 11.31 0.45
C THR A 64 -1.81 10.13 1.41
N LEU A 65 -0.73 9.42 1.76
CA LEU A 65 -0.65 8.34 2.74
C LEU A 65 0.50 8.60 3.72
N GLN A 66 0.30 8.29 5.00
CA GLN A 66 1.35 8.30 6.03
C GLN A 66 1.86 6.88 6.27
N LEU A 67 3.15 6.66 6.03
CA LEU A 67 3.77 5.33 6.04
C LEU A 67 5.09 5.41 6.81
N GLY A 68 5.09 4.90 8.04
CA GLY A 68 6.21 5.03 8.97
C GLY A 68 6.58 6.49 9.19
N ALA A 69 7.85 6.81 8.94
CA ALA A 69 8.36 8.18 9.01
C ALA A 69 8.12 9.02 7.74
N THR A 70 7.50 8.45 6.69
CA THR A 70 7.40 9.06 5.37
C THR A 70 5.96 9.37 4.96
N THR A 71 5.79 10.44 4.19
CA THR A 71 4.51 10.76 3.53
C THR A 71 4.60 10.46 2.04
N LEU A 72 3.86 9.45 1.58
CA LEU A 72 3.70 9.15 0.16
C LEU A 72 2.57 10.02 -0.40
N SER A 73 2.87 10.87 -1.36
CA SER A 73 1.91 11.80 -1.97
C SER A 73 2.04 11.81 -3.48
N LEU A 74 1.09 12.48 -4.16
CA LEU A 74 1.16 12.67 -5.61
C LEU A 74 2.46 13.35 -6.07
N ASP A 75 3.07 14.15 -5.20
CA ASP A 75 4.27 14.94 -5.48
C ASP A 75 5.55 14.17 -5.16
N SER A 76 5.52 13.25 -4.18
CA SER A 76 6.67 12.40 -3.81
C SER A 76 6.69 11.04 -4.52
N ILE A 77 5.58 10.64 -5.15
CA ILE A 77 5.52 9.38 -5.87
C ILE A 77 6.21 9.48 -7.23
N ASP A 78 7.25 8.68 -7.40
CA ASP A 78 7.98 8.50 -8.64
C ASP A 78 7.95 7.03 -9.10
N ALA A 79 8.40 6.77 -10.33
CA ALA A 79 8.41 5.44 -10.90
C ALA A 79 9.48 4.52 -10.26
N GLU A 80 10.58 5.10 -9.76
CA GLU A 80 11.71 4.37 -9.21
C GLU A 80 11.38 3.76 -7.84
N ASN A 81 10.75 4.55 -6.95
CA ASN A 81 10.30 4.11 -5.64
C ASN A 81 9.21 3.03 -5.73
N LEU A 82 8.43 3.06 -6.81
CA LEU A 82 7.36 2.08 -7.05
C LEU A 82 7.81 0.84 -7.81
N ALA A 83 9.01 0.80 -8.41
CA ALA A 83 9.44 -0.34 -9.23
C ALA A 83 9.26 -1.71 -8.52
N PRO A 84 9.61 -1.87 -7.22
CA PRO A 84 9.34 -3.12 -6.49
C PRO A 84 7.84 -3.44 -6.36
N TRP A 85 7.01 -2.41 -6.24
CA TRP A 85 5.57 -2.55 -6.13
C TRP A 85 4.97 -3.01 -7.46
N GLN A 86 5.49 -2.53 -8.59
CA GLN A 86 5.06 -2.95 -9.93
C GLN A 86 5.19 -4.45 -10.11
N GLN A 87 6.34 -5.00 -9.72
CA GLN A 87 6.65 -6.41 -9.89
C GLN A 87 5.78 -7.28 -8.97
N ALA A 88 5.70 -6.94 -7.68
CA ALA A 88 4.94 -7.72 -6.71
C ALA A 88 3.42 -7.63 -6.93
N LEU A 89 2.92 -6.48 -7.40
CA LEU A 89 1.50 -6.23 -7.60
C LEU A 89 1.01 -6.52 -9.02
N ARG A 90 1.86 -7.05 -9.91
CA ARG A 90 1.52 -7.30 -11.32
C ARG A 90 0.20 -8.08 -11.49
N HIS A 91 -0.04 -9.04 -10.58
CA HIS A 91 -1.24 -9.88 -10.56
C HIS A 91 -2.02 -9.76 -9.24
N ALA A 92 -1.58 -8.89 -8.33
CA ALA A 92 -2.19 -8.72 -7.02
C ALA A 92 -3.10 -7.50 -7.00
N ASN A 93 -4.18 -7.58 -6.23
CA ASN A 93 -5.00 -6.41 -5.95
C ASN A 93 -4.40 -5.59 -4.79
N LEU A 94 -4.09 -4.31 -5.03
CA LEU A 94 -3.75 -3.37 -3.97
C LEU A 94 -5.00 -2.65 -3.46
N LEU A 95 -5.34 -2.87 -2.19
CA LEU A 95 -6.41 -2.18 -1.49
C LEU A 95 -5.79 -1.22 -0.47
N ILE A 96 -6.21 0.04 -0.50
CA ILE A 96 -5.70 1.10 0.36
C ILE A 96 -6.82 1.60 1.26
N TYR A 97 -6.67 1.39 2.56
CA TYR A 97 -7.58 1.82 3.61
C TYR A 97 -6.98 3.04 4.31
N GLY A 98 -7.40 4.23 3.88
CA GLY A 98 -7.00 5.48 4.51
C GLY A 98 -8.00 6.59 4.30
N CYS A 99 -7.98 7.57 5.21
CA CYS A 99 -8.95 8.65 5.22
C CYS A 99 -8.89 9.46 3.91
N ARG A 100 -9.95 9.38 3.10
CA ARG A 100 -10.16 10.22 1.91
C ARG A 100 -9.01 10.20 0.88
N VAL A 101 -8.18 9.15 0.86
CA VAL A 101 -6.97 9.11 0.02
C VAL A 101 -7.31 9.25 -1.46
N ALA A 102 -8.41 8.63 -1.91
CA ALA A 102 -8.90 8.70 -3.28
C ALA A 102 -9.81 9.91 -3.57
N ALA A 103 -10.07 10.79 -2.59
CA ALA A 103 -11.02 11.87 -2.76
C ALA A 103 -10.47 13.00 -3.63
N GLY A 104 -11.33 13.60 -4.46
CA GLY A 104 -10.96 14.71 -5.34
C GLY A 104 -9.97 14.33 -6.43
N GLU A 105 -9.55 15.33 -7.21
CA GLU A 105 -8.63 15.15 -8.33
C GLU A 105 -7.26 14.61 -7.88
N ARG A 106 -6.70 15.18 -6.80
CA ARG A 106 -5.40 14.73 -6.27
C ARG A 106 -5.41 13.26 -5.86
N GLY A 107 -6.48 12.79 -5.22
CA GLY A 107 -6.64 11.39 -4.85
C GLY A 107 -6.74 10.48 -6.07
N ARG A 108 -7.57 10.84 -7.05
CA ARG A 108 -7.67 10.08 -8.31
C ARG A 108 -6.34 10.02 -9.05
N SER A 109 -5.58 11.11 -9.08
CA SER A 109 -4.27 11.17 -9.71
C SER A 109 -3.23 10.31 -8.99
N LEU A 110 -3.26 10.25 -7.66
CA LEU A 110 -2.40 9.34 -6.89
C LEU A 110 -2.68 7.88 -7.28
N PHE A 111 -3.96 7.48 -7.30
CA PHE A 111 -4.37 6.13 -7.69
C PHE A 111 -4.05 5.82 -9.16
N ALA A 112 -4.17 6.81 -10.06
CA ALA A 112 -3.77 6.62 -11.45
C ALA A 112 -2.26 6.38 -11.58
N LYS A 113 -1.43 7.10 -10.82
CA LYS A 113 0.03 6.87 -10.80
C LYS A 113 0.40 5.51 -10.20
N THR A 114 -0.21 5.12 -9.08
CA THR A 114 0.04 3.79 -8.50
C THR A 114 -0.48 2.67 -9.41
N ALA A 115 -1.63 2.84 -10.07
CA ALA A 115 -2.18 1.87 -11.02
C ALA A 115 -1.32 1.73 -12.29
N SER A 116 -0.85 2.84 -12.84
CA SER A 116 0.05 2.84 -14.00
C SER A 116 1.38 2.15 -13.70
N ALA A 117 1.76 2.09 -12.42
CA ALA A 117 2.93 1.37 -11.99
C ALA A 117 2.73 -0.17 -12.10
N HIS A 118 1.56 -0.73 -11.76
CA HIS A 118 1.41 -2.20 -11.69
C HIS A 118 0.50 -2.84 -12.75
N ARG A 119 -0.38 -2.09 -13.45
CA ARG A 119 -1.27 -2.66 -14.47
C ARG A 119 -0.73 -2.52 -15.89
N GLY A 120 -0.44 -3.66 -16.52
CA GLY A 120 -0.52 -3.80 -17.97
C GLY A 120 -1.97 -3.64 -18.44
N LYS A 121 -2.31 -2.47 -18.99
CA LYS A 121 -3.47 -2.18 -19.86
C LYS A 121 -4.75 -3.01 -19.70
N HIS A 122 -5.45 -2.95 -18.57
CA HIS A 122 -6.92 -3.04 -18.59
C HIS A 122 -7.53 -2.52 -17.30
N TRP A 123 -8.25 -1.41 -17.38
CA TRP A 123 -9.27 -1.00 -16.42
C TRP A 123 -10.39 -0.30 -17.22
N PRO A 124 -11.64 -0.80 -17.16
CA PRO A 124 -12.77 -0.15 -17.83
C PRO A 124 -13.23 1.10 -17.06
N PRO A 125 -13.97 2.02 -17.69
CA PRO A 125 -14.28 3.36 -17.17
C PRO A 125 -15.01 3.38 -15.83
#